data_AF-A0A523QFZ8-F1
#
_entry.id   AF-A0A523QFZ8-F1
#
_cell.length_a   1.000
_cell.length_b   1.000
_cell.length_c   1.000
_cell.angle_alpha   90.00
_cell.angle_beta   90.00
_cell.angle_gamma   90.00
#
_symmetry.space_group_name_H-M   'P 1'
#
loop_
_entity.id
_entity.type
_entity.pdbx_description
1 polymer ?
#
loop_
_entity_poly.entity_id
_entity_poly.type
_entity_poly.pdbx_seq_one_letter_code
_entity_poly.pdbx_strand_id
1 'polypeptide(L)'
;MERLWAPWRREYILGTRKIKGCIFCQKSKENKDEENYVLFRGKDCLVILNVFPYNNGHLMVAPYRHVKSVENLTQEEAREIMEILCKMVSLLKEVLHPEGFNVGMNLGKVAGAGIANHVHLHIVPRWKGDSHFMSVLSNTRVISEALRQTHSQLKDKLNKLSP
;
A
#
# COMPACT_ATOMS: atom_id res chain seq x y z
N MET A 1 -26.15 20.35 -11.69
CA MET A 1 -24.82 19.74 -11.95
C MET A 1 -24.15 19.57 -10.60
N GLU A 2 -24.07 18.34 -10.10
CA GLU A 2 -23.38 18.06 -8.84
C GLU A 2 -21.87 18.21 -9.06
N ARG A 3 -21.24 19.04 -8.24
CA ARG A 3 -19.79 19.30 -8.30
C ARG A 3 -19.13 18.52 -7.16
N LEU A 4 -18.32 17.54 -7.52
CA LEU A 4 -17.56 16.74 -6.57
C LEU A 4 -16.19 17.37 -6.35
N TRP A 5 -15.99 17.97 -5.19
CA TRP A 5 -14.74 18.62 -4.81
C TRP A 5 -13.88 17.64 -4.00
N ALA A 6 -12.63 17.44 -4.38
CA ALA A 6 -11.64 16.64 -3.63
C ALA A 6 -10.42 17.50 -3.22
N PRO A 7 -10.57 18.51 -2.34
CA PRO A 7 -9.52 19.47 -2.02
C PRO A 7 -8.24 18.83 -1.48
N TRP A 8 -8.37 17.71 -0.75
CA TRP A 8 -7.25 16.94 -0.22
C TRP A 8 -6.31 16.39 -1.31
N ARG A 9 -6.79 16.24 -2.55
CA ARG A 9 -5.98 15.73 -3.67
C ARG A 9 -4.95 16.75 -4.16
N ARG A 10 -5.09 18.04 -3.84
CA ARG A 10 -4.17 19.10 -4.27
C ARG A 10 -2.77 18.93 -3.67
N GLU A 11 -2.68 18.73 -2.35
CA GLU A 11 -1.39 18.54 -1.66
C GLU A 11 -0.67 17.29 -2.18
N TYR A 12 -1.44 16.26 -2.50
CA TYR A 12 -0.95 15.02 -3.05
C TYR A 12 -0.32 15.18 -4.46
N ILE A 13 -1.00 15.89 -5.36
CA ILE A 13 -0.52 16.13 -6.73
C ILE A 13 0.72 17.03 -6.74
N LEU A 14 0.77 18.02 -5.85
CA LEU A 14 1.85 19.00 -5.79
C LEU A 14 3.05 18.52 -4.95
N GLY A 15 2.85 17.61 -3.99
CA GLY A 15 3.86 17.16 -3.03
C GLY A 15 4.74 15.99 -3.48
N THR A 16 4.43 15.32 -4.58
CA THR A 16 5.18 14.14 -5.05
C THR A 16 6.52 14.51 -5.68
N ARG A 17 7.57 14.59 -4.85
CA ARG A 17 8.96 14.62 -5.32
C ARG A 17 9.36 13.25 -5.84
N LYS A 18 9.94 13.17 -7.05
CA LYS A 18 10.56 11.93 -7.56
C LYS A 18 11.74 11.56 -6.65
N ILE A 19 11.57 10.49 -5.87
CA ILE A 19 12.65 9.92 -5.07
C ILE A 19 13.66 9.26 -6.03
N LYS A 20 14.94 9.62 -5.90
CA LYS A 20 16.03 8.92 -6.58
C LYS A 20 16.36 7.64 -5.80
N GLY A 21 16.15 6.48 -6.40
CA GLY A 21 16.47 5.18 -5.78
C GLY A 21 15.24 4.35 -5.42
N CYS A 22 15.42 3.35 -4.56
CA CYS A 22 14.33 2.48 -4.11
C CYS A 22 13.61 3.06 -2.88
N ILE A 23 12.30 3.29 -3.01
CA ILE A 23 11.49 3.84 -1.92
C ILE A 23 11.49 2.95 -0.68
N PHE A 24 11.50 1.62 -0.83
CA PHE A 24 11.43 0.70 0.30
C PHE A 24 12.73 0.74 1.11
N CYS A 25 13.88 0.74 0.43
CA CYS A 25 15.19 0.82 1.07
C CYS A 25 15.44 2.18 1.75
N GLN A 26 14.89 3.26 1.20
CA GLN A 26 15.02 4.57 1.80
C GLN A 26 14.09 4.68 3.02
N LYS A 27 12.80 4.41 2.84
CA LYS A 27 11.79 4.55 3.90
C LYS A 27 11.98 3.56 5.05
N SER A 28 12.58 2.39 4.78
CA SER A 28 12.92 1.44 5.85
C SER A 28 13.98 1.98 6.80
N LYS A 29 14.90 2.83 6.33
CA LYS A 29 15.98 3.43 7.14
C LYS A 29 15.55 4.70 7.86
N GLU A 30 14.52 5.37 7.36
CA GLU A 30 13.99 6.59 7.97
C GLU A 30 13.07 6.24 9.15
N ASN A 31 13.38 6.75 10.34
CA ASN A 31 12.53 6.62 11.53
C ASN A 31 11.39 7.64 11.54
N LYS A 32 10.66 7.74 10.42
CA LYS A 32 9.61 8.73 10.19
C LYS A 32 8.35 8.06 9.68
N ASP A 33 7.81 7.14 10.48
CA ASP A 33 6.77 6.22 10.02
C ASP A 33 5.49 6.92 9.55
N GLU A 34 5.05 7.97 10.25
CA GLU A 34 3.85 8.73 9.90
C GLU A 34 4.03 9.52 8.59
N GLU A 35 5.14 10.26 8.45
CA GLU A 35 5.46 10.99 7.22
C GLU A 35 5.60 10.05 6.02
N ASN A 36 6.13 8.85 6.26
CA ASN A 36 6.37 7.85 5.22
C ASN A 36 5.19 6.92 4.95
N TYR A 37 4.11 7.02 5.72
CA TYR A 37 2.96 6.09 5.69
C TYR A 37 3.35 4.63 5.94
N VAL A 38 4.40 4.42 6.74
CA VAL A 38 4.79 3.09 7.23
C VAL A 38 3.77 2.65 8.26
N LEU A 39 3.12 1.53 7.99
CA LEU A 39 2.07 0.99 8.85
C LEU A 39 2.65 0.01 9.87
N PHE A 40 3.49 -0.92 9.42
CA PHE A 40 4.04 -2.00 10.24
C PHE A 40 5.50 -2.28 9.87
N ARG A 41 6.31 -2.56 10.89
CA ARG A 41 7.70 -3.00 10.76
C ARG A 41 7.79 -4.40 11.36
N GLY A 42 7.98 -5.39 10.49
CA GLY A 42 8.30 -6.76 10.88
C GLY A 42 9.80 -6.93 11.12
N LYS A 43 10.21 -8.18 11.28
CA LYS A 43 11.60 -8.59 11.46
C LYS A 43 12.40 -8.42 10.17
N ASP A 44 11.88 -8.93 9.05
CA ASP A 44 12.55 -8.94 7.74
C ASP A 44 11.79 -8.08 6.71
N CYS A 45 10.56 -7.68 7.00
CA CYS A 45 9.67 -6.97 6.08
C CYS A 45 9.07 -5.65 6.64
N LEU A 46 8.73 -4.75 5.71
CA LEU A 46 8.08 -3.47 5.92
C LEU A 46 6.69 -3.46 5.27
N VAL A 47 5.70 -2.86 5.94
CA VAL A 47 4.39 -2.54 5.37
C VAL A 47 4.21 -1.04 5.27
N ILE A 48 3.80 -0.58 4.09
CA ILE A 48 3.60 0.83 3.78
C ILE A 48 2.33 1.01 2.96
N LEU A 49 1.61 2.12 3.14
CA LEU A 49 0.53 2.46 2.22
C LEU A 49 1.11 2.86 0.86
N ASN A 50 0.45 2.42 -0.21
CA ASN A 50 0.74 2.95 -1.52
C ASN A 50 0.21 4.39 -1.59
N VAL A 51 1.13 5.33 -1.82
CA VAL A 51 0.76 6.73 -1.98
C VAL A 51 -0.12 6.92 -3.21
N PHE A 52 0.03 6.12 -4.28
CA PHE A 52 -0.86 6.08 -5.46
C PHE A 52 -1.78 4.84 -5.40
N PRO A 53 -2.77 4.80 -4.50
CA PRO A 53 -3.50 3.59 -4.23
C PRO A 53 -4.52 3.29 -5.36
N TYR A 54 -4.80 2.01 -5.59
CA TYR A 54 -5.90 1.60 -6.47
C TYR A 54 -7.25 1.86 -5.80
N ASN A 55 -7.33 1.58 -4.50
CA ASN A 55 -8.47 1.80 -3.62
C ASN A 55 -7.99 2.19 -2.22
N ASN A 56 -8.90 2.71 -1.41
CA ASN A 56 -8.62 2.99 -0.01
C ASN A 56 -8.02 1.77 0.70
N GLY A 57 -6.99 1.98 1.52
CA GLY A 57 -6.30 0.91 2.23
C GLY A 57 -5.36 0.05 1.37
N HIS A 58 -4.94 0.49 0.18
CA HIS A 58 -3.93 -0.23 -0.62
C HIS A 58 -2.57 -0.26 0.11
N LEU A 59 -2.16 -1.45 0.56
CA LEU A 59 -0.89 -1.69 1.23
C LEU A 59 0.13 -2.36 0.28
N MET A 60 1.41 -2.12 0.58
CA MET A 60 2.54 -2.82 -0.02
C MET A 60 3.38 -3.45 1.09
N VAL A 61 3.67 -4.75 0.97
CA VAL A 61 4.61 -5.48 1.85
C VAL A 61 5.90 -5.73 1.08
N ALA A 62 7.03 -5.31 1.61
CA ALA A 62 8.33 -5.47 0.96
C ALA A 62 9.40 -5.91 1.97
N PRO A 63 10.32 -6.81 1.61
CA PRO A 63 11.46 -7.13 2.47
C PRO A 63 12.38 -5.92 2.61
N TYR A 64 13.09 -5.81 3.73
CA TYR A 64 14.11 -4.76 3.91
C TYR A 64 15.26 -4.92 2.93
N ARG A 65 15.65 -6.17 2.64
CA ARG A 65 16.68 -6.49 1.65
C ARG A 65 16.21 -6.11 0.25
N HIS A 66 17.10 -5.50 -0.52
CA HIS A 66 16.81 -5.10 -1.90
C HIS A 66 16.91 -6.31 -2.82
N VAL A 67 15.78 -7.00 -3.03
CA VAL A 67 15.68 -8.17 -3.90
C VAL A 67 14.72 -7.91 -5.04
N LYS A 68 15.16 -8.19 -6.26
CA LYS A 68 14.41 -7.92 -7.49
C LYS A 68 13.35 -8.96 -7.80
N SER A 69 13.56 -10.21 -7.37
CA SER A 69 12.69 -11.31 -7.76
C SER A 69 12.42 -12.26 -6.61
N VAL A 70 11.27 -12.92 -6.67
CA VAL A 70 10.75 -13.78 -5.60
C VAL A 70 11.59 -15.03 -5.40
N GLU A 71 12.24 -15.55 -6.46
CA GLU A 71 13.14 -16.70 -6.34
C GLU A 71 14.39 -16.41 -5.50
N ASN A 72 14.70 -15.13 -5.26
CA ASN A 72 15.84 -14.71 -4.47
C ASN A 72 15.47 -14.41 -3.01
N LEU A 73 14.21 -14.55 -2.61
CA LEU A 73 13.79 -14.38 -1.22
C LEU A 73 14.36 -15.53 -0.37
N THR A 74 14.72 -15.22 0.88
CA THR A 74 14.98 -16.29 1.85
C THR A 74 13.66 -16.93 2.27
N GLN A 75 13.72 -18.12 2.86
CA GLN A 75 12.51 -18.80 3.36
C GLN A 75 11.83 -17.98 4.46
N GLU A 76 12.62 -17.30 5.30
CA GLU A 76 12.15 -16.43 6.37
C GLU A 76 11.42 -15.20 5.82
N GLU A 77 12.00 -14.52 4.82
CA GLU A 77 11.37 -13.37 4.17
C GLU A 77 10.06 -13.79 3.49
N ALA A 78 10.06 -14.89 2.74
CA ALA A 78 8.87 -15.38 2.05
C ALA A 78 7.75 -15.76 3.04
N ARG A 79 8.11 -16.42 4.15
CA ARG A 79 7.17 -16.76 5.22
C ARG A 79 6.60 -15.52 5.88
N GLU A 80 7.44 -14.56 6.26
CA GLU A 80 6.99 -13.34 6.94
C GLU A 80 6.11 -12.49 6.03
N ILE A 81 6.40 -12.40 4.72
CA ILE A 81 5.51 -11.73 3.76
C ILE A 81 4.08 -12.31 3.82
N MET A 82 3.97 -13.65 3.87
CA MET A 82 2.67 -14.33 3.93
C MET A 82 1.98 -14.17 5.30
N GLU A 83 2.72 -14.20 6.40
CA GLU A 83 2.20 -13.93 7.74
C GLU A 83 1.66 -12.49 7.84
N ILE A 84 2.42 -11.52 7.33
CA ILE A 84 2.02 -10.13 7.26
C ILE A 84 0.79 -9.96 6.37
N LEU A 85 0.73 -10.63 5.22
CA LEU A 85 -0.46 -10.61 4.36
C LEU A 85 -1.72 -11.00 5.15
N CYS A 86 -1.69 -12.14 5.85
CA CYS A 86 -2.81 -12.60 6.67
C CYS A 86 -3.18 -11.56 7.74
N LYS A 87 -2.18 -11.01 8.45
CA LYS A 87 -2.38 -9.99 9.48
C LYS A 87 -3.03 -8.72 8.91
N MET A 88 -2.55 -8.24 7.77
CA MET A 88 -3.03 -7.02 7.14
C MET A 88 -4.43 -7.18 6.55
N VAL A 89 -4.76 -8.34 5.97
CA VAL A 89 -6.12 -8.63 5.49
C VAL A 89 -7.11 -8.61 6.64
N SER A 90 -6.78 -9.23 7.78
CA SER A 90 -7.63 -9.19 8.98
C SER A 90 -7.82 -7.76 9.50
N LEU A 91 -6.73 -6.97 9.59
CA LEU A 91 -6.79 -5.57 9.99
C LEU A 91 -7.70 -4.74 9.05
N LEU A 92 -7.52 -4.88 7.73
CA LEU A 92 -8.31 -4.15 6.74
C LEU A 92 -9.80 -4.53 6.77
N LYS A 93 -10.12 -5.82 6.99
CA LYS A 93 -11.49 -6.29 7.19
C LYS A 93 -12.18 -5.62 8.38
N GLU A 94 -11.44 -5.45 9.47
CA GLU A 94 -11.98 -4.87 10.69
C GLU A 94 -12.14 -3.35 10.61
N VAL A 95 -11.21 -2.65 9.94
CA VAL A 95 -11.19 -1.19 9.90
C VAL A 95 -12.01 -0.63 8.74
N LEU A 96 -11.91 -1.23 7.55
CA LEU A 96 -12.50 -0.67 6.33
C LEU A 96 -13.69 -1.49 5.79
N HIS A 97 -13.93 -2.69 6.32
CA HIS A 97 -15.00 -3.59 5.89
C HIS A 97 -15.09 -3.83 4.35
N PRO A 98 -13.98 -4.14 3.65
CA PRO A 98 -14.04 -4.55 2.24
C PRO A 98 -14.77 -5.88 2.05
N GLU A 99 -15.42 -6.01 0.89
CA GLU A 99 -16.11 -7.24 0.45
C GLU A 99 -15.14 -8.26 -0.19
N GLY A 100 -13.94 -7.83 -0.58
CA GLY A 100 -12.92 -8.70 -1.18
C GLY A 100 -11.54 -8.06 -1.25
N PHE A 101 -10.57 -8.80 -1.79
CA PHE A 101 -9.19 -8.34 -1.94
C PHE A 101 -8.58 -8.81 -3.26
N ASN A 102 -7.74 -7.97 -3.87
CA ASN A 102 -6.72 -8.43 -4.80
C ASN A 102 -5.37 -8.42 -4.12
N VAL A 103 -4.65 -9.52 -4.27
CA VAL A 103 -3.32 -9.70 -3.71
C VAL A 103 -2.40 -10.18 -4.83
N GLY A 104 -1.23 -9.58 -4.98
CA GLY A 104 -0.32 -9.95 -6.06
C GLY A 104 0.97 -9.15 -6.11
N MET A 105 1.90 -9.64 -6.92
CA MET A 105 3.20 -9.01 -7.18
C MET A 105 3.36 -8.82 -8.68
N ASN A 106 3.82 -7.65 -9.10
CA ASN A 106 4.24 -7.42 -10.47
C ASN A 106 5.74 -7.63 -10.58
N LEU A 107 6.18 -8.64 -11.34
CA LEU A 107 7.58 -9.01 -11.48
C LEU A 107 8.15 -8.55 -12.83
N GLY A 108 9.07 -7.59 -12.77
CA GLY A 108 9.67 -6.99 -13.94
C GLY A 108 8.83 -5.88 -14.58
N LYS A 109 9.48 -5.07 -15.42
CA LYS A 109 8.90 -3.84 -16.00
C LYS A 109 7.68 -4.13 -16.89
N VAL A 110 7.71 -5.22 -17.66
CA VAL A 110 6.63 -5.61 -18.59
C VAL A 110 5.36 -6.01 -17.84
N ALA A 111 5.49 -6.60 -16.64
CA ALA A 111 4.36 -6.93 -15.78
C ALA A 111 3.74 -5.70 -15.08
N GLY A 112 4.19 -4.47 -15.40
CA GLY A 112 3.67 -3.24 -14.80
C GLY A 112 4.22 -2.95 -13.41
N ALA A 113 5.42 -3.46 -13.07
CA ALA A 113 6.06 -3.13 -11.80
C ALA A 113 6.51 -1.65 -11.80
N GLY A 114 5.83 -0.82 -11.00
CA GLY A 114 6.22 0.58 -10.79
C GLY A 114 7.60 0.72 -10.13
N ILE A 115 8.00 -0.29 -9.34
CA ILE A 115 9.33 -0.42 -8.73
C ILE A 115 9.90 -1.78 -9.15
N ALA A 116 10.46 -1.83 -10.36
CA ALA A 116 10.79 -3.10 -11.02
C ALA A 116 11.97 -3.88 -10.39
N ASN A 117 12.73 -3.26 -9.48
CA ASN A 117 13.94 -3.86 -8.89
C ASN A 117 13.79 -4.25 -7.42
N HIS A 118 12.61 -4.08 -6.81
CA HIS A 118 12.36 -4.47 -5.43
C HIS A 118 11.00 -5.16 -5.34
N VAL A 119 10.99 -6.42 -4.92
CA VAL A 119 9.77 -7.22 -4.73
C VAL A 119 8.86 -6.56 -3.70
N HIS A 120 7.58 -6.44 -4.04
CA HIS A 120 6.57 -5.98 -3.09
C HIS A 120 5.22 -6.63 -3.41
N LEU A 121 4.57 -7.13 -2.37
CA LEU A 121 3.22 -7.67 -2.43
C LEU A 121 2.21 -6.55 -2.26
N HIS A 122 1.31 -6.42 -3.21
CA HIS A 122 0.16 -5.53 -3.11
C HIS A 122 -0.98 -6.22 -2.37
N ILE A 123 -1.64 -5.47 -1.48
CA ILE A 123 -2.90 -5.86 -0.84
C ILE A 123 -3.89 -4.75 -1.12
N VAL A 124 -4.88 -5.03 -1.98
CA VAL A 124 -5.85 -4.03 -2.46
C VAL A 124 -7.25 -4.43 -2.00
N PRO A 125 -7.83 -3.72 -1.02
CA PRO A 125 -9.25 -3.87 -0.65
C PRO A 125 -10.18 -3.58 -1.82
N ARG A 126 -11.26 -4.36 -1.95
CA ARG A 126 -12.26 -4.26 -3.02
C ARG A 126 -13.67 -4.20 -2.45
N TRP A 127 -14.52 -3.42 -3.12
CA TRP A 127 -15.96 -3.33 -2.86
C TRP A 127 -16.74 -3.54 -4.14
N LYS A 128 -17.98 -3.99 -4.03
CA LYS A 128 -18.86 -4.11 -5.18
C LYS A 128 -19.11 -2.70 -5.76
N GLY A 129 -18.76 -2.50 -7.03
CA GLY A 129 -18.95 -1.23 -7.71
C GLY A 129 -17.83 -0.19 -7.53
N ASP A 130 -16.70 -0.56 -6.93
CA ASP A 130 -15.53 0.33 -6.78
C ASP A 130 -14.87 0.76 -8.11
N SER A 131 -15.26 0.11 -9.21
CA SER A 131 -14.92 0.48 -10.57
C SER A 131 -16.17 1.03 -11.23
N HIS A 132 -16.12 2.31 -11.57
CA HIS A 132 -17.26 3.12 -12.01
C HIS A 132 -16.95 3.72 -13.39
N PHE A 133 -17.94 4.32 -14.04
CA PHE A 133 -17.77 4.91 -15.37
C PHE A 133 -16.58 5.90 -15.45
N MET A 134 -16.32 6.68 -14.39
CA MET A 134 -15.14 7.56 -14.30
C MET A 134 -13.82 6.79 -14.39
N SER A 135 -13.71 5.64 -13.71
CA SER A 135 -12.48 4.85 -13.75
C SER A 135 -12.25 4.20 -15.12
N VAL A 136 -13.33 3.87 -15.84
CA VAL A 136 -13.26 3.17 -17.13
C VAL A 136 -13.13 4.14 -18.30
N LEU A 137 -13.95 5.19 -18.33
CA LEU A 137 -14.05 6.13 -19.47
C LEU A 137 -13.06 7.29 -19.38
N SER A 138 -12.73 7.76 -18.17
CA SER A 138 -11.87 8.93 -17.98
C SER A 138 -10.55 8.63 -17.29
N ASN A 139 -10.21 7.34 -17.16
CA ASN A 139 -8.99 6.85 -16.49
C ASN A 139 -8.77 7.53 -15.11
N THR A 140 -9.87 7.86 -14.42
CA THR A 140 -9.86 8.66 -13.18
C THR A 140 -10.50 7.86 -12.06
N ARG A 141 -9.72 7.61 -11.00
CA ARG A 141 -10.25 7.03 -9.75
C ARG A 141 -10.64 8.10 -8.75
N VAL A 142 -11.75 7.85 -8.06
CA VAL A 142 -12.21 8.60 -6.89
C VAL A 142 -11.94 7.71 -5.67
N ILE A 143 -11.21 8.25 -4.70
CA ILE A 143 -10.90 7.57 -3.45
C ILE A 143 -11.54 8.40 -2.34
N SER A 144 -12.42 7.76 -1.58
CA SER A 144 -13.34 8.43 -0.66
C SER A 144 -12.70 8.94 0.64
N GLU A 145 -11.47 8.52 0.95
CA GLU A 145 -10.77 8.88 2.18
C GLU A 145 -9.35 9.38 1.90
N ALA A 146 -8.88 10.33 2.70
CA ALA A 146 -7.51 10.84 2.62
C ALA A 146 -6.50 9.81 3.15
N LEU A 147 -5.36 9.67 2.46
CA LEU A 147 -4.32 8.68 2.81
C LEU A 147 -3.87 8.75 4.27
N ARG A 148 -3.71 9.97 4.82
CA ARG A 148 -3.33 10.20 6.21
C ARG A 148 -4.39 9.67 7.19
N GLN A 149 -5.66 9.85 6.87
CA GLN A 149 -6.76 9.40 7.72
C GLN A 149 -6.83 7.87 7.74
N THR A 150 -6.71 7.23 6.57
CA THR A 150 -6.62 5.77 6.45
C THR A 150 -5.42 5.22 7.23
N HIS A 151 -4.24 5.84 7.09
CA HIS A 151 -3.04 5.41 7.81
C HIS A 151 -3.22 5.50 9.33
N SER A 152 -3.77 6.61 9.84
CA SER A 152 -4.05 6.78 11.27
C SER A 152 -4.98 5.69 11.81
N GLN A 153 -6.12 5.46 11.15
CA GLN A 153 -7.10 4.45 11.60
C GLN A 153 -6.50 3.04 11.65
N LEU A 154 -5.73 2.67 10.62
CA LEU A 154 -5.05 1.38 10.57
C LEU A 154 -3.98 1.27 11.67
N LYS A 155 -3.19 2.32 11.89
CA LYS A 155 -2.13 2.34 12.90
C LYS A 155 -2.70 2.25 14.31
N ASP A 156 -3.74 3.01 14.61
CA ASP A 156 -4.42 3.04 15.90
C ASP A 156 -4.97 1.65 16.26
N LYS A 157 -5.56 0.97 15.28
CA LYS A 157 -6.10 -0.37 15.50
C LYS A 157 -4.99 -1.42 15.65
N LEU A 158 -3.95 -1.33 14.82
CA LEU A 158 -2.81 -2.24 14.87
C LEU A 158 -2.07 -2.18 16.21
N ASN A 159 -1.92 -0.98 16.78
CA ASN A 159 -1.33 -0.78 18.11
C ASN A 159 -2.18 -1.40 19.23
N LYS A 160 -3.51 -1.43 19.09
CA LYS A 160 -4.42 -2.08 20.06
C LYS A 160 -4.39 -3.61 19.97
N LEU A 161 -3.99 -4.16 18.83
CA LEU A 161 -3.90 -5.61 18.56
C LEU A 161 -2.53 -6.21 18.91
N SER A 162 -1.52 -5.37 19.19
CA SER A 162 -0.17 -5.79 19.57
C SER A 162 0.07 -5.30 21.00
N PRO A 163 -0.07 -6.15 22.04
CA PRO A 163 0.23 -5.75 23.42
C PRO A 163 1.71 -5.44 23.63
#